data_AF-A0A9P4G956-F1
#
_entry.id   AF-A0A9P4G956-F1
#
_cell.length_a   1.000
_cell.length_b   1.000
_cell.length_c   1.000
_cell.angle_alpha   90.00
_cell.angle_beta   90.00
_cell.angle_gamma   90.00
#
_symmetry.space_group_name_H-M   'P 1'
#
loop_
_entity.id
_entity.type
_entity.pdbx_description
1 polymer ?
#
loop_
_entity_poly.entity_id
_entity_poly.type
_entity_poly.pdbx_seq_one_letter_code
_entity_poly.pdbx_strand_id
1 'polypeptide(L)'
;AYQLLVASYKPDTSDTGAIQTLKLSLGLTSDNSSNTLKIVHENHDCGSQPTWLDISLGNNLVACLDEAASSLHDGLIIFKIKLDGSLEKVSSTSVFGGPVSMITYNNKSAVALAHYSPPSISTFTVNPNKSYTPLQNFTFSLPLDPTIVSSTKSLIHQAVLDPTGQYVVFPDLGADLIRVYCIDPGNGMLTEHTPLQSKRGYGPRHATFWSSGDASSIYMFVIHELSNKILSYEVGYPELGGLTFYETDEVSTYGDREVPIGSKAAELLLSPDNNYLVVSNRNGSMFDAPNPDPNNSTTLPSDSLATFRLSVAGKLTFVQLAPTGGSFPRHFSMNNDGSLIAVANQNTFNVNVYSRNVETGIIDDLVASSSNLGPGSL
;
A
#
# COMPACT_ATOMS: atom_id res chain seq x y z
N ALA A 1 9.00 10.29 -20.28
CA ALA A 1 8.10 9.12 -20.33
C ALA A 1 8.16 8.46 -18.97
N TYR A 2 7.02 8.22 -18.33
CA TYR A 2 6.97 7.58 -17.01
C TYR A 2 6.93 6.06 -17.19
N GLN A 3 7.53 5.34 -16.26
CA GLN A 3 7.41 3.89 -16.14
C GLN A 3 6.64 3.59 -14.86
N LEU A 4 5.66 2.71 -14.96
CA LEU A 4 4.87 2.20 -13.84
C LEU A 4 5.06 0.70 -13.78
N LEU A 5 5.36 0.17 -12.60
CA LEU A 5 5.33 -1.27 -12.34
C LEU A 5 3.99 -1.60 -11.70
N VAL A 6 3.35 -2.66 -12.18
CA VAL A 6 2.05 -3.15 -11.68
C VAL A 6 2.20 -4.63 -11.42
N ALA A 7 1.90 -5.08 -10.20
CA ALA A 7 1.85 -6.50 -9.88
C ALA A 7 0.43 -7.03 -10.04
N SER A 8 0.26 -8.29 -10.41
CA SER A 8 -1.05 -8.94 -10.47
C SER A 8 -0.99 -10.42 -10.08
N TYR A 9 -2.03 -10.87 -9.38
CA TYR A 9 -2.26 -12.28 -9.08
C TYR A 9 -2.30 -13.14 -10.33
N LYS A 10 -2.02 -14.43 -10.18
CA LYS A 10 -2.25 -15.39 -11.26
C LYS A 10 -3.73 -15.37 -11.69
N PRO A 11 -4.03 -15.32 -12.99
CA PRO A 11 -5.36 -15.66 -13.48
C PRO A 11 -5.63 -17.16 -13.31
N ASP A 12 -6.89 -17.58 -13.44
CA ASP A 12 -7.28 -19.01 -13.42
C ASP A 12 -6.61 -19.82 -14.54
N THR A 13 -6.17 -19.14 -15.60
CA THR A 13 -5.51 -19.74 -16.78
C THR A 13 -3.99 -19.85 -16.65
N SER A 14 -3.39 -19.44 -15.52
CA SER A 14 -1.94 -19.46 -15.29
C SER A 14 -1.61 -19.96 -13.88
N ASP A 15 -0.40 -20.48 -13.73
CA ASP A 15 0.17 -20.85 -12.44
C ASP A 15 0.95 -19.69 -11.79
N THR A 16 1.26 -18.65 -12.56
CA THR A 16 2.01 -17.47 -12.11
C THR A 16 1.20 -16.19 -12.26
N GLY A 17 1.44 -15.26 -11.33
CA GLY A 17 1.06 -13.86 -11.48
C GLY A 17 2.03 -13.13 -12.39
N ALA A 18 1.90 -11.82 -12.50
CA ALA A 18 2.75 -11.00 -13.34
C ALA A 18 3.24 -9.74 -12.64
N ILE A 19 4.42 -9.27 -13.02
CA ILE A 19 4.82 -7.87 -12.88
C ILE A 19 4.89 -7.29 -14.28
N GLN A 20 4.05 -6.31 -14.54
CA GLN A 20 3.98 -5.61 -15.83
C GLN A 20 4.62 -4.24 -15.71
N THR A 21 5.46 -3.90 -16.68
CA THR A 21 6.00 -2.56 -16.83
C THR A 21 5.16 -1.82 -17.85
N LEU A 22 4.54 -0.72 -17.44
CA LEU A 22 3.71 0.13 -18.26
C LEU A 22 4.47 1.42 -18.58
N LYS A 23 4.39 1.85 -19.84
CA LYS A 23 4.98 3.10 -20.32
C LYS A 23 3.87 4.13 -20.56
N LEU A 24 3.88 5.20 -19.78
CA LEU A 24 3.04 6.37 -20.01
C LEU A 24 3.75 7.33 -20.96
N SER A 25 3.11 7.59 -22.09
CA SER A 25 3.54 8.58 -23.08
C SER A 25 2.49 9.68 -23.14
N LEU A 26 2.90 10.90 -22.77
CA LEU A 26 2.05 12.09 -22.82
C LEU A 26 2.25 12.81 -24.16
N GLY A 27 1.15 13.20 -24.78
CA GLY A 27 1.16 13.97 -26.02
C GLY A 27 1.81 15.34 -25.87
N LEU A 28 2.60 15.77 -26.85
CA LEU A 28 3.36 17.04 -26.80
C LEU A 28 2.66 18.22 -27.48
N THR A 29 1.47 18.04 -28.08
CA THR A 29 0.77 19.12 -28.81
C THR A 29 -0.75 19.01 -28.69
N SER A 30 -1.43 20.14 -28.82
CA SER A 30 -2.89 20.33 -28.79
C SER A 30 -3.65 19.64 -29.94
N ASP A 31 -2.94 19.04 -30.90
CA ASP A 31 -3.52 18.23 -31.97
C ASP A 31 -3.26 16.74 -31.69
N ASN A 32 -4.23 16.09 -31.04
CA ASN A 32 -4.50 14.65 -31.09
C ASN A 32 -3.32 13.67 -30.92
N SER A 33 -2.37 13.97 -30.04
CA SER A 33 -1.52 12.92 -29.46
C SER A 33 -2.25 12.30 -28.27
N SER A 34 -2.97 11.20 -28.49
CA SER A 34 -3.65 10.48 -27.42
C SER A 34 -2.60 10.03 -26.40
N ASN A 35 -2.74 10.47 -25.15
CA ASN A 35 -1.95 9.92 -24.05
C ASN A 35 -2.15 8.40 -24.04
N THR A 36 -1.05 7.64 -23.96
CA THR A 36 -1.15 6.17 -23.96
C THR A 36 -0.46 5.59 -22.75
N LEU A 37 -1.08 4.56 -22.16
CA LEU A 37 -0.48 3.72 -21.13
C LEU A 37 -0.41 2.28 -21.66
N LYS A 38 0.79 1.85 -22.05
CA LYS A 38 1.00 0.55 -22.72
C LYS A 38 1.87 -0.35 -21.88
N ILE A 39 1.47 -1.62 -21.74
CA ILE A 39 2.34 -2.68 -21.25
C ILE A 39 3.49 -2.84 -22.25
N VAL A 40 4.73 -2.70 -21.79
CA VAL A 40 5.94 -2.84 -22.61
C VAL A 40 6.74 -4.10 -22.25
N HIS A 41 6.63 -4.56 -21.02
CA HIS A 41 7.25 -5.79 -20.54
C HIS A 41 6.35 -6.48 -19.53
N GLU A 42 6.51 -7.80 -19.42
CA GLU A 42 5.83 -8.66 -18.47
C GLU A 42 6.85 -9.66 -17.92
N ASN A 43 6.81 -9.92 -16.61
CA ASN A 43 7.67 -10.88 -15.92
C ASN A 43 6.83 -11.74 -14.97
N HIS A 44 7.13 -13.04 -14.90
CA HIS A 44 6.38 -14.02 -14.08
C HIS A 44 7.23 -14.69 -13.00
N ASP A 45 8.42 -14.16 -12.70
CA ASP A 45 9.38 -14.81 -11.80
C ASP A 45 9.14 -14.47 -10.32
N CYS A 46 8.14 -13.64 -10.01
CA CYS A 46 7.70 -13.33 -8.64
C CYS A 46 6.64 -14.30 -8.10
N GLY A 47 6.44 -15.44 -8.77
CA GLY A 47 5.56 -16.48 -8.29
C GLY A 47 4.09 -16.22 -8.60
N SER A 48 3.20 -16.72 -7.75
CA SER A 48 1.79 -16.91 -8.10
C SER A 48 0.88 -15.78 -7.65
N GLN A 49 1.28 -15.03 -6.63
CA GLN A 49 0.53 -13.92 -6.08
C GLN A 49 1.45 -12.73 -5.75
N PRO A 50 2.11 -12.11 -6.75
CA PRO A 50 2.83 -10.87 -6.52
C PRO A 50 1.83 -9.78 -6.10
N THR A 51 2.05 -9.17 -4.93
CA THR A 51 1.07 -8.24 -4.34
C THR A 51 1.63 -6.93 -3.81
N TRP A 52 2.93 -6.88 -3.62
CA TRP A 52 3.60 -5.68 -3.15
C TRP A 52 4.87 -5.49 -3.93
N LEU A 53 5.05 -4.27 -4.46
CA LEU A 53 6.26 -3.84 -5.12
C LEU A 53 6.87 -2.69 -4.33
N ASP A 54 8.14 -2.83 -3.97
CA ASP A 54 8.86 -1.80 -3.22
C ASP A 54 10.12 -1.36 -3.97
N ILE A 55 10.18 -0.06 -4.28
CA ILE A 55 11.30 0.57 -5.00
C ILE A 55 12.26 1.33 -4.07
N SER A 56 12.04 1.28 -2.75
CA SER A 56 12.83 2.04 -1.75
C SER A 56 14.30 1.58 -1.64
N LEU A 57 14.60 0.39 -2.19
CA LEU A 57 15.96 -0.14 -2.31
C LEU A 57 16.85 0.74 -3.19
N GLY A 58 16.28 1.56 -4.08
CA GLY A 58 17.02 2.41 -5.02
C GLY A 58 17.83 1.60 -6.04
N ASN A 59 18.75 2.27 -6.76
CA ASN A 59 19.65 1.64 -7.74
C ASN A 59 18.93 0.80 -8.82
N ASN A 60 17.73 1.23 -9.23
CA ASN A 60 16.87 0.51 -10.16
C ASN A 60 16.54 -0.92 -9.71
N LEU A 61 16.41 -1.13 -8.40
CA LEU A 61 15.92 -2.38 -7.83
C LEU A 61 14.45 -2.24 -7.44
N VAL A 62 13.70 -3.33 -7.62
CA VAL A 62 12.36 -3.49 -7.07
C VAL A 62 12.31 -4.81 -6.32
N ALA A 63 11.83 -4.76 -5.08
CA ALA A 63 11.44 -5.95 -4.34
C ALA A 63 9.99 -6.29 -4.68
N CYS A 64 9.72 -7.57 -4.84
CA CYS A 64 8.39 -8.10 -5.06
C CYS A 64 8.07 -9.16 -4.00
N LEU A 65 6.89 -9.05 -3.40
CA LEU A 65 6.39 -10.00 -2.41
C LEU A 65 5.35 -10.94 -3.04
N ASP A 66 5.56 -12.25 -2.91
CA ASP A 66 4.57 -13.27 -3.30
C ASP A 66 3.69 -13.63 -2.10
N GLU A 67 2.42 -13.20 -2.08
CA GLU A 67 1.45 -13.49 -1.00
C GLU A 67 1.13 -14.98 -0.91
N ALA A 68 1.41 -15.78 -1.94
CA ALA A 68 1.26 -17.23 -1.90
C ALA A 68 2.41 -17.93 -1.17
N ALA A 69 3.45 -17.20 -0.78
CA ALA A 69 4.66 -17.79 -0.25
C ALA A 69 4.38 -18.61 1.01
N SER A 70 5.08 -19.73 1.08
CA SER A 70 5.12 -20.66 2.20
C SER A 70 6.56 -21.09 2.40
N SER A 71 6.83 -21.92 3.41
CA SER A 71 8.19 -22.44 3.66
C SER A 71 8.81 -23.22 2.48
N LEU A 72 8.05 -23.51 1.43
CA LEU A 72 8.48 -24.23 0.22
C LEU A 72 8.73 -23.32 -0.99
N HIS A 73 8.36 -22.03 -0.91
CA HIS A 73 8.45 -21.09 -2.02
C HIS A 73 9.04 -19.75 -1.56
N ASP A 74 9.94 -19.19 -2.37
CA ASP A 74 10.47 -17.86 -2.11
C ASP A 74 9.36 -16.81 -2.18
N GLY A 75 9.34 -15.89 -1.22
CA GLY A 75 8.31 -14.85 -1.14
C GLY A 75 8.83 -13.43 -1.10
N LEU A 76 10.16 -13.24 -1.07
CA LEU A 76 10.80 -11.96 -1.34
C LEU A 76 11.73 -12.15 -2.53
N ILE A 77 11.41 -11.50 -3.64
CA ILE A 77 12.16 -11.58 -4.91
C ILE A 77 12.66 -10.21 -5.28
N ILE A 78 13.94 -10.08 -5.62
CA ILE A 78 14.53 -8.83 -6.08
C ILE A 78 14.74 -8.87 -7.58
N PHE A 79 14.28 -7.81 -8.24
CA PHE A 79 14.52 -7.58 -9.65
C PHE A 79 15.37 -6.33 -9.84
N LYS A 80 16.19 -6.36 -10.87
CA LYS A 80 16.80 -5.17 -11.46
C LYS A 80 15.93 -4.71 -12.63
N ILE A 81 15.54 -3.44 -12.59
CA ILE A 81 14.83 -2.75 -13.66
C ILE A 81 15.86 -2.34 -14.71
N LYS A 82 15.76 -2.90 -15.92
CA LYS A 82 16.60 -2.53 -17.06
C LYS A 82 16.12 -1.24 -17.70
N LEU A 83 16.97 -0.65 -18.54
CA LEU A 83 16.68 0.63 -19.20
C LEU A 83 15.42 0.57 -20.10
N ASP A 84 15.15 -0.59 -20.71
CA ASP A 84 13.95 -0.82 -21.52
C ASP A 84 12.67 -1.02 -20.67
N GLY A 85 12.83 -1.25 -19.37
CA GLY A 85 11.74 -1.54 -18.44
C GLY A 85 11.55 -3.04 -18.15
N SER A 86 12.33 -3.92 -18.78
CA SER A 86 12.32 -5.35 -18.45
C SER A 86 12.92 -5.61 -17.06
N LEU A 87 12.46 -6.67 -16.40
CA LEU A 87 12.92 -7.07 -15.08
C LEU A 87 13.86 -8.27 -15.18
N GLU A 88 14.98 -8.21 -14.47
CA GLU A 88 15.91 -9.33 -14.31
C GLU A 88 15.99 -9.74 -12.85
N LYS A 89 15.65 -10.99 -12.54
CA LYS A 89 15.74 -11.54 -11.19
C LYS A 89 17.20 -11.54 -10.72
N VAL A 90 17.46 -10.90 -9.58
CA VAL A 90 18.77 -10.77 -8.94
C VAL A 90 18.93 -11.80 -7.83
N SER A 91 17.93 -11.89 -6.96
CA SER A 91 17.94 -12.77 -5.80
C SER A 91 16.52 -13.11 -5.39
N SER A 92 16.37 -14.18 -4.60
CA SER A 92 15.13 -14.48 -3.91
C SER A 92 15.42 -15.11 -2.55
N THR A 93 14.45 -15.04 -1.65
CA THR A 93 14.57 -15.55 -0.29
C THR A 93 13.24 -16.10 0.18
N SER A 94 13.29 -17.26 0.84
CA SER A 94 12.14 -17.89 1.46
C SER A 94 11.68 -17.09 2.67
N VAL A 95 10.36 -17.00 2.84
CA VAL A 95 9.70 -16.24 3.89
C VAL A 95 8.74 -17.15 4.65
N PHE A 96 8.31 -16.72 5.83
CA PHE A 96 7.52 -17.59 6.72
C PHE A 96 6.08 -17.83 6.23
N GLY A 97 5.51 -16.89 5.47
CA GLY A 97 4.12 -16.93 4.99
C GLY A 97 3.84 -15.81 4.01
N GLY A 98 2.58 -15.61 3.63
CA GLY A 98 2.16 -14.61 2.64
C GLY A 98 2.46 -13.18 3.07
N PRO A 99 3.57 -12.57 2.60
CA PRO A 99 3.91 -11.20 2.92
C PRO A 99 3.07 -10.26 2.06
N VAL A 100 2.56 -9.20 2.67
CA VAL A 100 1.68 -8.23 2.00
C VAL A 100 2.22 -6.81 2.05
N SER A 101 3.33 -6.58 2.77
CA SER A 101 4.00 -5.29 2.85
C SER A 101 5.43 -5.47 3.37
N MET A 102 6.31 -4.55 2.99
CA MET A 102 7.68 -4.49 3.46
C MET A 102 8.11 -3.06 3.77
N ILE A 103 9.10 -2.92 4.64
CA ILE A 103 9.78 -1.65 4.87
C ILE A 103 11.27 -1.89 5.15
N THR A 104 12.13 -1.08 4.55
CA THR A 104 13.55 -1.05 4.91
C THR A 104 13.76 -0.19 6.16
N TYR A 105 14.62 -0.63 7.07
CA TYR A 105 14.92 0.08 8.32
C TYR A 105 16.39 -0.08 8.70
N ASN A 106 16.78 0.53 9.82
CA ASN A 106 18.16 0.56 10.31
C ASN A 106 19.15 1.01 9.23
N ASN A 107 18.94 2.20 8.67
CA ASN A 107 19.74 2.74 7.55
C ASN A 107 19.82 1.81 6.32
N LYS A 108 18.70 1.14 6.01
CA LYS A 108 18.54 0.16 4.92
C LYS A 108 19.41 -1.09 5.07
N SER A 109 19.96 -1.36 6.26
CA SER A 109 20.70 -2.59 6.53
C SER A 109 19.78 -3.76 6.91
N ALA A 110 18.49 -3.50 7.14
CA ALA A 110 17.49 -4.50 7.45
C ALA A 110 16.16 -4.21 6.75
N VAL A 111 15.32 -5.25 6.65
CA VAL A 111 13.96 -5.18 6.12
C VAL A 111 13.01 -5.92 7.04
N ALA A 112 11.82 -5.37 7.24
CA ALA A 112 10.72 -6.02 7.97
C ALA A 112 9.57 -6.30 7.00
N LEU A 113 8.99 -7.49 7.13
CA LEU A 113 7.85 -7.95 6.35
C LEU A 113 6.63 -8.15 7.25
N ALA A 114 5.48 -7.67 6.80
CA ALA A 114 4.18 -7.99 7.38
C ALA A 114 3.56 -9.16 6.62
N HIS A 115 3.19 -10.23 7.35
CA HIS A 115 2.53 -11.39 6.75
C HIS A 115 1.07 -11.46 7.17
N TYR A 116 0.18 -11.56 6.18
CA TYR A 116 -1.26 -11.66 6.40
C TYR A 116 -1.66 -13.07 6.83
N SER A 117 -1.08 -14.11 6.19
CA SER A 117 -1.40 -15.51 6.50
C SER A 117 -0.22 -16.48 6.23
N PRO A 118 0.20 -17.30 7.22
CA PRO A 118 -0.10 -17.15 8.64
C PRO A 118 0.36 -15.78 9.17
N PRO A 119 -0.37 -15.20 10.12
CA PRO A 119 -0.02 -13.88 10.63
C PRO A 119 1.32 -13.92 11.35
N SER A 120 2.25 -13.11 10.84
CA SER A 120 3.60 -13.02 11.38
C SER A 120 4.28 -11.72 10.97
N ILE A 121 5.37 -11.42 11.65
CA ILE A 121 6.35 -10.40 11.26
C ILE A 121 7.67 -11.13 11.11
N SER A 122 8.34 -10.96 9.97
CA SER A 122 9.71 -11.45 9.80
C SER A 122 10.65 -10.31 9.46
N THR A 123 11.89 -10.42 9.90
CA THR A 123 12.94 -9.45 9.57
C THR A 123 14.14 -10.14 8.95
N PHE A 124 14.85 -9.41 8.10
CA PHE A 124 16.05 -9.88 7.45
C PHE A 124 17.12 -8.80 7.44
N THR A 125 18.37 -9.21 7.60
CA THR A 125 19.54 -8.39 7.30
C THR A 125 19.71 -8.29 5.78
N VAL A 126 19.94 -7.08 5.28
CA VAL A 126 20.26 -6.81 3.87
C VAL A 126 21.77 -6.88 3.69
N ASN A 127 22.24 -7.91 2.99
CA ASN A 127 23.67 -8.10 2.74
C ASN A 127 24.20 -7.15 1.64
N PRO A 128 25.52 -6.90 1.57
CA PRO A 128 26.11 -6.06 0.53
C PRO A 128 25.80 -6.53 -0.90
N ASN A 129 25.66 -7.84 -1.12
CA ASN A 129 25.28 -8.44 -2.39
C ASN A 129 23.75 -8.45 -2.67
N LYS A 130 22.96 -7.75 -1.84
CA LYS A 130 21.49 -7.69 -1.93
C LYS A 130 20.77 -9.04 -1.78
N SER A 131 21.42 -10.00 -1.12
CA SER A 131 20.70 -11.13 -0.53
C SER A 131 20.17 -10.76 0.86
N TYR A 132 19.22 -11.55 1.34
CA TYR A 132 18.59 -11.35 2.64
C TYR A 132 18.91 -12.53 3.56
N THR A 133 19.37 -12.23 4.76
CA THR A 133 19.61 -13.24 5.80
C THR A 133 18.54 -13.11 6.87
N PRO A 134 17.77 -14.17 7.19
CA PRO A 134 16.76 -14.11 8.25
C PRO A 134 17.35 -13.61 9.57
N LEU A 135 16.65 -12.69 10.22
CA LEU A 135 17.05 -12.08 11.48
C LEU A 135 16.11 -12.49 12.62
N GLN A 136 14.81 -12.21 12.50
CA GLN A 136 13.80 -12.61 13.49
C GLN A 136 12.49 -13.04 12.82
N ASN A 137 11.68 -13.78 13.57
CA ASN A 137 10.32 -14.13 13.19
C ASN A 137 9.42 -14.08 14.44
N PHE A 138 8.32 -13.34 14.35
CA PHE A 138 7.29 -13.21 15.36
C PHE A 138 6.01 -13.83 14.81
N THR A 139 5.47 -14.84 15.47
CA THR A 139 4.25 -15.53 15.03
C THR A 139 3.11 -15.24 15.99
N PHE A 140 1.90 -15.13 15.43
CA PHE A 140 0.70 -14.85 16.21
C PHE A 140 -0.25 -16.05 16.13
N SER A 141 -0.67 -16.57 17.27
CA SER A 141 -1.54 -17.75 17.32
C SER A 141 -2.95 -17.40 16.82
N LEU A 142 -3.52 -18.27 16.01
CA LEU A 142 -4.96 -18.30 15.78
C LEU A 142 -5.63 -18.82 17.07
N PRO A 143 -6.78 -18.29 17.50
CA PRO A 143 -7.48 -18.91 18.63
C PRO A 143 -7.81 -20.37 18.26
N LEU A 144 -7.41 -21.29 19.15
CA LEU A 144 -7.63 -22.74 19.00
C LEU A 144 -9.06 -23.18 19.33
N ASP A 145 -9.91 -22.26 19.81
CA ASP A 145 -11.22 -22.58 20.37
C ASP A 145 -12.39 -22.12 19.46
N PRO A 146 -13.15 -23.05 18.85
CA PRO A 146 -14.30 -22.73 18.01
C PRO A 146 -15.50 -22.16 18.79
N THR A 147 -15.46 -22.12 20.12
CA THR A 147 -16.52 -21.53 20.98
C THR A 147 -16.24 -20.09 21.40
N ILE A 148 -15.01 -19.60 21.19
CA ILE A 148 -14.67 -18.20 21.43
C ILE A 148 -15.12 -17.39 20.22
N VAL A 149 -16.25 -16.69 20.37
CA VAL A 149 -16.69 -15.63 19.43
C VAL A 149 -15.84 -14.37 19.67
N SER A 150 -14.52 -14.50 19.58
CA SER A 150 -13.63 -13.35 19.47
C SER A 150 -13.36 -13.15 17.98
N SER A 151 -13.67 -11.97 17.46
CA SER A 151 -13.33 -11.54 16.11
C SER A 151 -11.82 -11.43 15.83
N THR A 152 -10.94 -11.98 16.69
CA THR A 152 -9.54 -11.59 16.80
C THR A 152 -8.55 -12.67 16.37
N LYS A 153 -8.48 -12.95 15.08
CA LYS A 153 -7.31 -13.61 14.46
C LYS A 153 -6.34 -12.50 14.06
N SER A 154 -5.06 -12.55 14.44
CA SER A 154 -4.08 -11.58 13.91
C SER A 154 -4.02 -11.63 12.39
N LEU A 155 -3.88 -10.46 11.76
CA LEU A 155 -3.77 -10.24 10.32
C LEU A 155 -2.86 -9.02 10.09
N ILE A 156 -1.54 -9.23 10.15
CA ILE A 156 -0.56 -8.14 10.01
C ILE A 156 -0.59 -7.66 8.56
N HIS A 157 -0.87 -6.38 8.35
CA HIS A 157 -1.19 -5.87 7.02
C HIS A 157 -0.16 -4.88 6.46
N GLN A 158 0.59 -4.18 7.33
CA GLN A 158 1.66 -3.28 6.87
C GLN A 158 2.85 -3.28 7.83
N ALA A 159 4.03 -2.93 7.33
CA ALA A 159 5.17 -2.52 8.12
C ALA A 159 5.48 -1.05 7.83
N VAL A 160 5.57 -0.21 8.86
CA VAL A 160 5.76 1.24 8.70
C VAL A 160 6.88 1.72 9.62
N LEU A 161 7.90 2.33 9.04
CA LEU A 161 9.03 2.89 9.79
C LEU A 161 8.64 4.26 10.33
N ASP A 162 8.90 4.49 11.62
CA ASP A 162 8.75 5.82 12.21
C ASP A 162 9.82 6.79 11.68
N PRO A 163 9.51 8.10 11.59
CA PRO A 163 10.43 9.08 11.02
C PRO A 163 11.74 9.26 11.79
N THR A 164 11.80 8.87 13.07
CA THR A 164 13.06 8.88 13.84
C THR A 164 13.95 7.67 13.53
N GLY A 165 13.40 6.63 12.89
CA GLY A 165 14.09 5.39 12.59
C GLY A 165 14.35 4.50 13.82
N GLN A 166 13.69 4.78 14.94
CA GLN A 166 13.83 4.04 16.20
C GLN A 166 12.74 2.99 16.38
N TYR A 167 11.63 3.10 15.66
CA TYR A 167 10.50 2.18 15.78
C TYR A 167 9.97 1.72 14.42
N VAL A 168 9.46 0.49 14.38
CA VAL A 168 8.60 0.01 13.30
C VAL A 168 7.23 -0.30 13.89
N VAL A 169 6.17 0.14 13.24
CA VAL A 169 4.80 -0.18 13.61
C VAL A 169 4.15 -1.10 12.59
N PHE A 170 3.25 -1.96 13.07
CA PHE A 170 2.55 -2.93 12.25
C PHE A 170 1.04 -2.91 12.57
N PRO A 171 0.21 -2.34 11.68
CA PRO A 171 -1.23 -2.52 11.73
C PRO A 171 -1.58 -4.02 11.67
N ASP A 172 -2.25 -4.49 12.73
CA ASP A 172 -2.80 -5.83 12.86
C ASP A 172 -4.32 -5.72 12.74
N LEU A 173 -4.80 -5.90 11.50
CA LEU A 173 -6.19 -5.72 11.11
C LEU A 173 -7.10 -6.57 11.98
N GLY A 174 -6.77 -7.84 12.14
CA GLY A 174 -7.68 -8.74 12.82
C GLY A 174 -7.60 -8.67 14.34
N ALA A 175 -6.53 -8.15 14.93
CA ALA A 175 -6.43 -7.94 16.38
C ALA A 175 -6.91 -6.55 16.86
N ASP A 176 -7.27 -5.64 15.96
CA ASP A 176 -7.51 -4.22 16.26
C ASP A 176 -6.32 -3.58 17.00
N LEU A 177 -5.09 -3.87 16.58
CA LEU A 177 -3.87 -3.32 17.18
C LEU A 177 -3.02 -2.62 16.14
N ILE A 178 -2.29 -1.59 16.55
CA ILE A 178 -1.07 -1.16 15.87
C ILE A 178 0.08 -1.60 16.78
N ARG A 179 0.77 -2.67 16.37
CA ARG A 179 1.91 -3.22 17.12
C ARG A 179 3.09 -2.28 16.98
N VAL A 180 3.87 -2.12 18.05
CA VAL A 180 5.03 -1.24 18.09
C VAL A 180 6.27 -2.06 18.43
N TYR A 181 7.33 -1.88 17.67
CA TYR A 181 8.62 -2.52 17.92
C TYR A 181 9.73 -1.47 17.95
N CYS A 182 10.57 -1.52 18.97
CA CYS A 182 11.80 -0.74 19.06
C CYS A 182 12.92 -1.40 18.23
N ILE A 183 13.70 -0.60 17.52
CA ILE A 183 14.86 -1.03 16.73
C ILE A 183 16.12 -0.89 17.59
N ASP A 184 16.87 -1.99 17.77
CA ASP A 184 18.24 -1.93 18.24
C ASP A 184 19.15 -1.44 17.09
N PRO A 185 19.76 -0.25 17.17
CA PRO A 185 20.56 0.30 16.08
C PRO A 185 21.87 -0.46 15.85
N GLY A 186 22.34 -1.23 16.84
CA GLY A 186 23.60 -1.97 16.76
C GLY A 186 23.51 -3.24 15.91
N ASN A 187 22.35 -3.87 15.86
CA ASN A 187 22.15 -5.17 15.17
C ASN A 187 20.87 -5.24 14.31
N GLY A 188 20.00 -4.22 14.37
CA GLY A 188 18.73 -4.18 13.65
C GLY A 188 17.65 -5.09 14.24
N MET A 189 17.83 -5.66 15.43
CA MET A 189 16.80 -6.50 16.03
C MET A 189 15.63 -5.66 16.53
N LEU A 190 14.42 -6.20 16.37
CA LEU A 190 13.18 -5.63 16.85
C LEU A 190 12.83 -6.20 18.22
N THR A 191 12.38 -5.33 19.13
CA THR A 191 11.82 -5.72 20.44
C THR A 191 10.42 -5.15 20.58
N GLU A 192 9.43 -5.99 20.88
CA GLU A 192 8.03 -5.57 21.04
C GLU A 192 7.89 -4.56 22.18
N HIS A 193 7.06 -3.55 21.97
CA HIS A 193 6.68 -2.56 22.95
C HIS A 193 5.15 -2.54 23.09
N THR A 194 4.63 -1.81 24.08
CA THR A 194 3.18 -1.62 24.26
C THR A 194 2.54 -1.16 22.94
N PRO A 195 1.56 -1.92 22.41
CA PRO A 195 0.88 -1.56 21.17
C PRO A 195 -0.13 -0.43 21.39
N LEU A 196 -0.53 0.23 20.31
CA LEU A 196 -1.74 1.06 20.30
C LEU A 196 -2.95 0.16 20.09
N GLN A 197 -3.91 0.22 21.02
CA GLN A 197 -5.21 -0.44 20.88
C GLN A 197 -6.11 0.41 19.96
N SER A 198 -6.49 -0.15 18.81
CA SER A 198 -7.52 0.44 17.96
C SER A 198 -8.92 0.16 18.50
N LYS A 199 -9.91 0.90 17.99
CA LYS A 199 -11.33 0.69 18.29
C LYS A 199 -11.74 -0.69 17.79
N ARG A 200 -12.49 -1.42 18.62
CA ARG A 200 -12.91 -2.80 18.32
C ARG A 200 -13.71 -2.88 17.01
N GLY A 201 -13.31 -3.79 16.13
CA GLY A 201 -13.93 -4.06 14.84
C GLY A 201 -13.58 -3.07 13.74
N TYR A 202 -12.64 -2.15 13.96
CA TYR A 202 -12.25 -1.17 12.94
C TYR A 202 -11.27 -1.77 11.93
N GLY A 203 -10.38 -2.65 12.37
CA GLY A 203 -9.42 -3.33 11.52
C GLY A 203 -8.36 -2.39 10.91
N PRO A 204 -7.34 -1.97 11.68
CA PRO A 204 -6.27 -1.10 11.18
C PRO A 204 -5.50 -1.80 10.06
N ARG A 205 -5.39 -1.16 8.90
CA ARG A 205 -4.86 -1.77 7.67
C ARG A 205 -3.52 -1.17 7.27
N HIS A 206 -3.52 0.08 6.80
CA HIS A 206 -2.30 0.82 6.45
C HIS A 206 -2.17 2.05 7.36
N ALA A 207 -0.96 2.56 7.51
CA ALA A 207 -0.64 3.75 8.25
C ALA A 207 0.47 4.56 7.56
N THR A 208 0.54 5.84 7.87
CA THR A 208 1.66 6.69 7.47
C THR A 208 1.98 7.67 8.59
N PHE A 209 3.26 8.00 8.75
CA PHE A 209 3.69 9.09 9.61
C PHE A 209 3.78 10.39 8.82
N TRP A 210 3.46 11.49 9.48
CA TRP A 210 3.44 12.81 8.88
C TRP A 210 3.94 13.86 9.87
N SER A 211 4.63 14.86 9.34
CA SER A 211 4.95 16.11 10.06
C SER A 211 4.68 17.26 9.10
N SER A 212 4.25 18.42 9.61
CA SER A 212 3.87 19.55 8.77
C SER A 212 5.06 20.35 8.20
N GLY A 213 6.23 19.71 8.02
CA GLY A 213 7.48 20.33 7.56
C GLY A 213 8.15 21.23 8.60
N ASP A 214 7.40 22.13 9.23
CA ASP A 214 7.86 23.14 10.20
C ASP A 214 7.47 22.83 11.65
N ALA A 215 6.60 21.84 11.89
CA ALA A 215 6.14 21.47 13.23
C ALA A 215 7.01 20.39 13.86
N SER A 216 7.20 20.49 15.17
CA SER A 216 7.83 19.47 16.00
C SER A 216 6.93 18.24 16.23
N SER A 217 5.62 18.38 16.02
CA SER A 217 4.67 17.29 16.24
C SER A 217 4.68 16.32 15.06
N ILE A 218 4.69 15.05 15.40
CA ILE A 218 4.60 13.93 14.47
C ILE A 218 3.21 13.33 14.64
N TYR A 219 2.54 13.09 13.53
CA TYR A 219 1.25 12.44 13.50
C TYR A 219 1.36 11.09 12.80
N MET A 220 0.51 10.16 13.17
CA MET A 220 0.28 8.91 12.47
C MET A 220 -1.17 8.86 12.02
N PHE A 221 -1.40 8.64 10.72
CA PHE A 221 -2.72 8.41 10.16
C PHE A 221 -2.89 6.92 9.92
N VAL A 222 -3.98 6.33 10.42
CA VAL A 222 -4.26 4.89 10.26
C VAL A 222 -5.60 4.71 9.57
N ILE A 223 -5.58 4.05 8.41
CA ILE A 223 -6.81 3.66 7.71
C ILE A 223 -7.31 2.33 8.26
N HIS A 224 -8.61 2.27 8.51
CA HIS A 224 -9.28 1.13 9.10
C HIS A 224 -10.20 0.48 8.06
N GLU A 225 -9.84 -0.74 7.64
CA GLU A 225 -10.45 -1.47 6.53
C GLU A 225 -11.93 -1.74 6.78
N LEU A 226 -12.28 -2.17 7.99
CA LEU A 226 -13.61 -2.69 8.27
C LEU A 226 -14.61 -1.57 8.56
N SER A 227 -14.15 -0.45 9.14
CA SER A 227 -14.99 0.69 9.51
C SER A 227 -15.04 1.80 8.46
N ASN A 228 -14.16 1.81 7.47
CA ASN A 228 -14.04 2.90 6.48
C ASN A 228 -13.76 4.26 7.16
N LYS A 229 -12.81 4.24 8.11
CA LYS A 229 -12.39 5.38 8.91
C LYS A 229 -10.89 5.62 8.79
N ILE A 230 -10.49 6.87 8.94
CA ILE A 230 -9.11 7.27 9.20
C ILE A 230 -9.08 7.85 10.61
N LEU A 231 -8.17 7.34 11.45
CA LEU A 231 -7.90 7.92 12.76
C LEU A 231 -6.53 8.61 12.71
N SER A 232 -6.48 9.82 13.25
CA SER A 232 -5.26 10.61 13.42
C SER A 232 -4.76 10.50 14.85
N TYR A 233 -3.47 10.26 15.02
CA TYR A 233 -2.82 10.22 16.32
C TYR A 233 -1.64 11.19 16.36
N GLU A 234 -1.57 12.06 17.35
CA GLU A 234 -0.31 12.71 17.70
C GLU A 234 0.60 11.70 18.40
N VAL A 235 1.86 11.65 17.96
CA VAL A 235 2.86 10.66 18.39
C VAL A 235 3.83 11.31 19.37
N GLY A 236 3.85 10.81 20.60
CA GLY A 236 4.81 11.21 21.62
C GLY A 236 5.95 10.20 21.75
N TYR A 237 7.14 10.71 22.05
CA TYR A 237 8.39 9.95 22.20
C TYR A 237 8.94 10.11 23.63
N PRO A 238 8.52 9.27 24.59
CA PRO A 238 8.96 9.37 25.98
C PRO A 238 10.46 9.07 26.12
N GLU A 239 11.13 9.73 27.07
CA GLU A 239 12.56 9.48 27.38
C GLU A 239 12.81 8.03 27.83
N LEU A 240 11.82 7.39 28.45
CA LEU A 240 11.90 5.99 28.90
C LEU A 240 11.77 4.98 27.75
N GLY A 241 11.58 5.44 26.51
CA GLY A 241 11.38 4.60 25.33
C GLY A 241 9.91 4.29 25.03
N GLY A 242 9.68 3.77 23.81
CA GLY A 242 8.36 3.49 23.27
C GLY A 242 7.73 4.66 22.51
N LEU A 243 6.48 4.45 22.11
CA LEU A 243 5.63 5.48 21.50
C LEU A 243 4.36 5.65 22.35
N THR A 244 3.88 6.88 22.41
CA THR A 244 2.55 7.20 22.94
C THR A 244 1.72 7.80 21.82
N PHE A 245 0.41 7.55 21.87
CA PHE A 245 -0.51 7.97 20.82
C PHE A 245 -1.70 8.68 21.44
N TYR A 246 -1.95 9.90 20.98
CA TYR A 246 -3.12 10.68 21.37
C TYR A 246 -4.03 10.87 20.16
N GLU A 247 -5.23 10.27 20.17
CA GLU A 247 -6.19 10.41 19.08
C GLU A 247 -6.65 11.87 18.97
N THR A 248 -6.40 12.50 17.82
CA THR A 248 -6.73 13.91 17.56
C THR A 248 -7.91 14.09 16.61
N ASP A 249 -8.20 13.09 15.79
CA ASP A 249 -9.27 13.13 14.80
C ASP A 249 -9.77 11.74 14.41
N GLU A 250 -11.02 11.68 13.97
CA GLU A 250 -11.61 10.51 13.32
C GLU A 250 -12.53 10.98 12.20
N VAL A 251 -12.25 10.56 10.97
CA VAL A 251 -13.06 10.91 9.79
C VAL A 251 -13.49 9.67 9.02
N SER A 252 -14.64 9.75 8.34
CA SER A 252 -15.02 8.74 7.35
C SER A 252 -14.27 8.93 6.05
N THR A 253 -13.85 7.82 5.43
CA THR A 253 -13.32 7.80 4.06
C THR A 253 -14.36 8.17 3.00
N TYR A 254 -15.62 8.39 3.39
CA TYR A 254 -16.72 8.86 2.53
C TYR A 254 -17.15 10.32 2.82
N GLY A 255 -16.41 11.05 3.67
CA GLY A 255 -16.79 12.38 4.12
C GLY A 255 -18.13 12.33 4.86
N ASP A 256 -19.08 13.19 4.46
CA ASP A 256 -20.42 13.24 5.05
C ASP A 256 -21.44 12.29 4.38
N ARG A 257 -21.00 11.45 3.44
CA ARG A 257 -21.88 10.52 2.71
C ARG A 257 -22.05 9.22 3.48
N GLU A 258 -23.16 8.52 3.21
CA GLU A 258 -23.34 7.16 3.71
C GLU A 258 -22.31 6.21 3.12
N VAL A 259 -21.77 5.34 3.97
CA VAL A 259 -20.82 4.30 3.56
C VAL A 259 -21.61 3.18 2.85
N PRO A 260 -21.30 2.83 1.60
CA PRO A 260 -21.93 1.71 0.92
C PRO A 260 -21.77 0.41 1.69
N ILE A 261 -22.82 -0.41 1.71
CA ILE A 261 -22.82 -1.69 2.42
C ILE A 261 -21.71 -2.59 1.88
N GLY A 262 -20.88 -3.09 2.80
CA GLY A 262 -19.78 -3.99 2.46
C GLY A 262 -18.52 -3.29 1.94
N SER A 263 -18.48 -1.96 1.88
CA SER A 263 -17.27 -1.24 1.50
C SER A 263 -16.13 -1.51 2.46
N LYS A 264 -14.91 -1.56 1.91
CA LYS A 264 -13.67 -1.81 2.64
C LYS A 264 -12.58 -0.85 2.19
N ALA A 265 -12.10 -0.04 3.12
CA ALA A 265 -10.97 0.84 2.87
C ALA A 265 -9.71 0.03 2.55
N ALA A 266 -8.80 0.57 1.75
CA ALA A 266 -7.56 -0.09 1.35
C ALA A 266 -6.33 0.81 1.51
N GLU A 267 -5.89 1.45 0.45
CA GLU A 267 -4.61 2.17 0.42
C GLU A 267 -4.73 3.50 1.14
N LEU A 268 -3.63 3.97 1.73
CA LEU A 268 -3.51 5.28 2.35
C LEU A 268 -2.14 5.85 1.98
N LEU A 269 -2.15 6.93 1.22
CA LEU A 269 -0.95 7.55 0.70
C LEU A 269 -0.94 9.05 1.00
N LEU A 270 0.16 9.51 1.56
CA LEU A 270 0.48 10.92 1.69
C LEU A 270 0.98 11.46 0.35
N SER A 271 0.45 12.61 -0.09
CA SER A 271 0.89 13.24 -1.33
C SER A 271 2.36 13.72 -1.24
N PRO A 272 3.11 13.74 -2.36
CA PRO A 272 4.49 14.24 -2.36
C PRO A 272 4.64 15.70 -1.90
N ASP A 273 3.60 16.51 -2.11
CA ASP A 273 3.51 17.90 -1.63
C ASP A 273 3.26 18.02 -0.11
N ASN A 274 3.12 16.88 0.59
CA ASN A 274 2.95 16.77 2.05
C ASN A 274 1.69 17.47 2.62
N ASN A 275 0.73 17.84 1.77
CA ASN A 275 -0.46 18.61 2.15
C ASN A 275 -1.76 17.80 2.12
N TYR A 276 -1.75 16.63 1.49
CA TYR A 276 -2.95 15.83 1.26
C TYR A 276 -2.74 14.37 1.61
N LEU A 277 -3.80 13.75 2.12
CA LEU A 277 -3.89 12.31 2.34
C LEU A 277 -4.94 11.76 1.40
N VAL A 278 -4.59 10.76 0.60
CA VAL A 278 -5.51 10.08 -0.31
C VAL A 278 -5.70 8.65 0.16
N VAL A 279 -6.93 8.15 0.08
CA VAL A 279 -7.26 6.76 0.43
C VAL A 279 -8.13 6.11 -0.63
N SER A 280 -8.10 4.79 -0.72
CA SER A 280 -8.99 4.04 -1.61
C SER A 280 -10.08 3.29 -0.86
N ASN A 281 -11.28 3.25 -1.43
CA ASN A 281 -12.41 2.47 -0.91
C ASN A 281 -12.82 1.40 -1.91
N ARG A 282 -12.82 0.14 -1.50
CA ARG A 282 -13.22 -1.01 -2.32
C ARG A 282 -14.66 -1.39 -2.04
N ASN A 283 -15.28 -2.09 -3.00
CA ASN A 283 -16.61 -2.70 -2.85
C ASN A 283 -17.67 -1.66 -2.41
N GLY A 284 -17.54 -0.44 -2.93
CA GLY A 284 -18.31 0.72 -2.51
C GLY A 284 -18.68 1.58 -3.71
N SER A 285 -19.09 0.92 -4.79
CA SER A 285 -19.30 1.56 -6.08
C SER A 285 -20.41 2.61 -5.96
N MET A 286 -20.07 3.82 -6.36
CA MET A 286 -20.95 4.99 -6.23
C MET A 286 -20.86 5.93 -7.44
N PHE A 287 -20.09 5.52 -8.45
CA PHE A 287 -19.88 6.23 -9.70
C PHE A 287 -20.09 5.27 -10.87
N ASP A 288 -20.34 5.84 -12.05
CA ASP A 288 -20.26 5.13 -13.32
C ASP A 288 -19.01 5.59 -14.06
N ALA A 289 -18.24 4.65 -14.59
CA ALA A 289 -17.06 4.92 -15.40
C ALA A 289 -17.24 4.38 -16.82
N PRO A 290 -16.65 5.01 -17.84
CA PRO A 290 -16.63 4.46 -19.19
C PRO A 290 -15.91 3.11 -19.21
N ASN A 291 -16.32 2.22 -20.11
CA ASN A 291 -15.60 0.96 -20.29
C ASN A 291 -14.14 1.23 -20.72
N PRO A 292 -13.15 0.52 -20.14
CA PRO A 292 -11.75 0.66 -20.55
C PRO A 292 -11.48 0.15 -21.98
N ASP A 293 -12.35 -0.67 -22.58
CA ASP A 293 -12.30 -0.97 -24.01
C ASP A 293 -12.87 0.21 -24.81
N PRO A 294 -12.06 0.89 -25.64
CA PRO A 294 -12.52 2.05 -26.42
C PRO A 294 -13.61 1.72 -27.45
N ASN A 295 -13.81 0.44 -27.78
CA ASN A 295 -14.87 0.00 -28.69
C ASN A 295 -16.17 -0.37 -27.97
N ASN A 296 -16.21 -0.24 -26.64
CA ASN A 296 -17.34 -0.62 -25.82
C ASN A 296 -17.96 0.63 -25.16
N SER A 297 -19.19 0.98 -25.57
CA SER A 297 -19.90 2.17 -25.07
C SER A 297 -20.63 1.96 -23.74
N THR A 298 -20.45 0.82 -23.08
CA THR A 298 -21.05 0.55 -21.76
C THR A 298 -20.35 1.34 -20.67
N THR A 299 -21.02 1.48 -19.53
CA THR A 299 -20.39 1.93 -18.29
C THR A 299 -20.15 0.76 -17.36
N LEU A 300 -19.19 0.91 -16.47
CA LEU A 300 -18.91 -0.02 -15.39
C LEU A 300 -19.07 0.72 -14.05
N PRO A 301 -19.61 0.05 -13.01
CA PRO A 301 -19.57 0.59 -11.65
C PRO A 301 -18.13 0.92 -11.25
N SER A 302 -17.95 2.10 -10.66
CA SER A 302 -16.66 2.56 -10.18
C SER A 302 -16.70 2.81 -8.68
N ASP A 303 -15.68 2.26 -8.03
CA ASP A 303 -15.31 2.54 -6.65
C ASP A 303 -14.63 3.92 -6.56
N SER A 304 -14.17 4.30 -5.36
CA SER A 304 -13.73 5.67 -5.07
C SER A 304 -12.33 5.77 -4.47
N LEU A 305 -11.65 6.88 -4.79
CA LEU A 305 -10.61 7.47 -3.97
C LEU A 305 -11.20 8.63 -3.17
N ALA A 306 -10.75 8.82 -1.94
CA ALA A 306 -11.09 9.99 -1.13
C ALA A 306 -9.85 10.81 -0.82
N THR A 307 -9.96 12.12 -0.94
CA THR A 307 -8.87 13.06 -0.66
C THR A 307 -9.20 13.91 0.56
N PHE A 308 -8.21 14.08 1.45
CA PHE A 308 -8.27 14.90 2.64
C PHE A 308 -7.13 15.90 2.63
N ARG A 309 -7.42 17.14 3.03
CA ARG A 309 -6.41 18.16 3.30
C ARG A 309 -5.92 18.03 4.74
N LEU A 310 -4.61 18.09 4.92
CA LEU A 310 -3.95 18.02 6.22
C LEU A 310 -3.89 19.41 6.86
N SER A 311 -4.20 19.48 8.15
CA SER A 311 -3.93 20.65 8.98
C SER A 311 -2.70 20.43 9.85
N VAL A 312 -2.06 21.51 10.31
CA VAL A 312 -0.89 21.46 11.20
C VAL A 312 -1.12 20.69 12.52
N ALA A 313 -2.39 20.53 12.93
CA ALA A 313 -2.77 19.79 14.12
C ALA A 313 -3.12 18.30 13.85
N GLY A 314 -2.81 17.79 12.66
CA GLY A 314 -3.12 16.41 12.26
C GLY A 314 -4.61 16.16 11.99
N LYS A 315 -5.44 17.20 11.87
CA LYS A 315 -6.85 17.05 11.48
C LYS A 315 -7.01 16.92 9.97
N LEU A 316 -7.99 16.14 9.56
CA LEU A 316 -8.28 15.80 8.16
C LEU A 316 -9.56 16.52 7.71
N THR A 317 -9.45 17.37 6.69
CA THR A 317 -10.61 18.00 6.06
C THR A 317 -10.91 17.30 4.75
N PHE A 318 -12.11 16.71 4.62
CA PHE A 318 -12.53 16.07 3.38
C PHE A 318 -12.55 17.06 2.19
N VAL A 319 -12.01 16.64 1.06
CA VAL A 319 -11.92 17.43 -0.19
C VAL A 319 -12.85 16.85 -1.25
N GLN A 320 -12.72 15.55 -1.56
CA GLN A 320 -13.42 14.94 -2.69
C GLN A 320 -13.51 13.41 -2.55
N LEU A 321 -14.55 12.83 -3.17
CA LEU A 321 -14.56 11.45 -3.64
C LEU A 321 -14.44 11.45 -5.16
N ALA A 322 -13.41 10.79 -5.70
CA ALA A 322 -13.15 10.69 -7.14
C ALA A 322 -13.34 9.24 -7.62
N PRO A 323 -13.88 9.01 -8.82
CA PRO A 323 -14.01 7.66 -9.38
C PRO A 323 -12.64 7.07 -9.71
N THR A 324 -12.45 5.78 -9.44
CA THR A 324 -11.21 5.05 -9.82
C THR A 324 -11.25 4.51 -11.24
N GLY A 325 -12.40 4.59 -11.90
CA GLY A 325 -12.63 4.09 -13.26
C GLY A 325 -12.63 2.57 -13.35
N GLY A 326 -13.01 1.91 -12.26
CA GLY A 326 -13.02 0.45 -12.12
C GLY A 326 -13.44 0.03 -10.72
N SER A 327 -13.33 -1.26 -10.44
CA SER A 327 -13.75 -1.82 -9.15
C SER A 327 -12.58 -2.39 -8.37
N PHE A 328 -12.66 -2.28 -7.05
CA PHE A 328 -11.71 -2.81 -6.09
C PHE A 328 -10.31 -2.16 -6.20
N PRO A 329 -10.19 -0.82 -6.04
CA PRO A 329 -8.92 -0.10 -6.07
C PRO A 329 -8.09 -0.47 -4.84
N ARG A 330 -7.33 -1.56 -4.91
CA ARG A 330 -6.62 -2.10 -3.75
C ARG A 330 -5.31 -1.36 -3.49
N HIS A 331 -4.75 -0.71 -4.50
CA HIS A 331 -3.55 0.11 -4.41
C HIS A 331 -3.55 1.24 -5.46
N PHE A 332 -2.81 2.30 -5.18
CA PHE A 332 -2.56 3.40 -6.11
C PHE A 332 -1.22 4.05 -5.78
N SER A 333 -0.66 4.81 -6.73
CA SER A 333 0.58 5.55 -6.53
C SER A 333 0.52 6.93 -7.18
N MET A 334 1.34 7.86 -6.70
CA MET A 334 1.53 9.17 -7.31
C MET A 334 2.91 9.28 -7.94
N ASN A 335 3.03 10.08 -9.00
CA ASN A 335 4.34 10.43 -9.55
C ASN A 335 5.07 11.42 -8.62
N ASN A 336 6.36 11.64 -8.88
CA ASN A 336 7.24 12.40 -7.97
C ASN A 336 6.79 13.86 -7.69
N ASP A 337 6.17 14.53 -8.65
CA ASP A 337 5.65 15.90 -8.47
C ASP A 337 4.20 15.93 -7.95
N GLY A 338 3.56 14.77 -7.82
CA GLY A 338 2.18 14.63 -7.31
C GLY A 338 1.09 15.06 -8.29
N SER A 339 1.41 15.36 -9.55
CA SER A 339 0.45 15.82 -10.56
C SER A 339 -0.32 14.69 -11.25
N LEU A 340 0.09 13.43 -11.06
CA LEU A 340 -0.53 12.25 -11.63
C LEU A 340 -0.75 11.19 -10.54
N ILE A 341 -1.88 10.51 -10.61
CA ILE A 341 -2.22 9.39 -9.75
C ILE A 341 -2.61 8.17 -10.59
N ALA A 342 -1.92 7.06 -10.39
CA ALA A 342 -2.19 5.78 -11.06
C ALA A 342 -2.92 4.85 -10.10
N VAL A 343 -4.10 4.37 -10.49
CA VAL A 343 -5.00 3.56 -9.67
C VAL A 343 -5.16 2.19 -10.29
N ALA A 344 -4.86 1.13 -9.54
CA ALA A 344 -4.95 -0.23 -9.99
C ALA A 344 -6.26 -0.87 -9.47
N ASN A 345 -7.16 -1.22 -10.40
CA ASN A 345 -8.48 -1.74 -10.07
C ASN A 345 -8.50 -3.26 -10.21
N GLN A 346 -8.49 -3.96 -9.07
CA GLN A 346 -8.28 -5.40 -9.01
C GLN A 346 -9.36 -6.21 -9.74
N ASN A 347 -10.64 -5.81 -9.68
CA ASN A 347 -11.73 -6.62 -10.23
C ASN A 347 -12.05 -6.32 -11.70
N THR A 348 -11.60 -5.18 -12.20
CA THR A 348 -11.80 -4.75 -13.60
C THR A 348 -10.53 -4.87 -14.45
N PHE A 349 -9.44 -5.36 -13.87
CA PHE A 349 -8.16 -5.70 -14.53
C PHE A 349 -7.59 -4.54 -15.35
N ASN A 350 -7.73 -3.32 -14.82
CA ASN A 350 -7.28 -2.09 -15.47
C ASN A 350 -6.54 -1.17 -14.50
N VAL A 351 -5.63 -0.37 -15.06
CA VAL A 351 -4.97 0.73 -14.39
C VAL A 351 -5.37 2.01 -15.09
N ASN A 352 -5.81 2.99 -14.30
CA ASN A 352 -6.18 4.32 -14.78
C ASN A 352 -5.24 5.36 -14.18
N VAL A 353 -4.74 6.27 -15.01
CA VAL A 353 -3.95 7.42 -14.59
C VAL A 353 -4.82 8.66 -14.70
N TYR A 354 -4.94 9.40 -13.62
CA TYR A 354 -5.65 10.67 -13.56
C TYR A 354 -4.68 11.83 -13.34
N SER A 355 -5.05 13.01 -13.80
CA SER A 355 -4.40 14.24 -13.35
C SER A 355 -4.86 14.59 -11.94
N ARG A 356 -3.95 15.23 -11.19
CA ARG A 356 -4.21 15.76 -9.86
C ARG A 356 -3.75 17.21 -9.81
N ASN A 357 -4.62 18.08 -9.33
CA ASN A 357 -4.24 19.45 -9.02
C ASN A 357 -3.50 19.48 -7.68
N VAL A 358 -2.19 19.74 -7.70
CA VAL A 358 -1.32 19.72 -6.50
C VAL A 358 -1.67 20.79 -5.47
N GLU A 359 -2.27 21.91 -5.90
CA GLU A 359 -2.63 23.01 -5.02
C GLU A 359 -3.90 22.71 -4.23
N THR A 360 -4.89 22.09 -4.87
CA THR A 360 -6.22 21.82 -4.30
C THR A 360 -6.41 20.37 -3.82
N GLY A 361 -5.54 19.45 -4.25
CA GLY A 361 -5.64 18.02 -4.01
C GLY A 361 -6.68 17.30 -4.87
N ILE A 362 -7.45 18.02 -5.68
CA ILE A 362 -8.53 17.45 -6.51
C ILE A 362 -7.93 16.49 -7.56
N ILE A 363 -8.59 15.33 -7.72
CA ILE A 363 -8.31 14.38 -8.79
C ILE A 363 -9.28 14.72 -9.93
N ASP A 364 -8.72 15.07 -11.08
CA ASP A 364 -9.41 15.63 -12.23
C ASP A 364 -9.61 14.57 -13.32
N ASP A 365 -9.08 14.82 -14.53
CA ASP A 365 -9.38 14.08 -15.74
C ASP A 365 -8.62 12.76 -15.82
N LEU A 366 -9.26 11.76 -16.43
CA LEU A 366 -8.60 10.55 -16.86
C LEU A 366 -7.58 10.89 -17.95
N VAL A 367 -6.30 10.69 -17.66
CA VAL A 367 -5.17 10.96 -18.55
C VAL A 367 -4.92 9.79 -19.49
N ALA A 368 -4.88 8.56 -18.98
CA ALA A 368 -4.65 7.36 -19.77
C ALA A 368 -5.12 6.11 -19.01
N SER A 369 -5.42 5.05 -19.75
CA SER A 369 -5.82 3.76 -19.19
C SER A 369 -5.06 2.61 -19.85
N SER A 370 -4.89 1.53 -19.11
CA SER A 370 -4.43 0.24 -19.61
C SER A 370 -5.32 -0.86 -19.03
N SER A 371 -5.60 -1.89 -19.81
CA SER A 371 -6.46 -3.02 -19.43
C SER A 371 -5.74 -4.35 -19.69
N ASN A 372 -6.36 -5.46 -19.26
CA ASN A 372 -5.82 -6.81 -19.35
C ASN A 372 -4.57 -7.03 -18.49
N LEU A 373 -4.51 -6.39 -17.32
CA LEU A 373 -3.38 -6.52 -16.38
C LEU A 373 -3.42 -7.80 -15.51
N GLY A 374 -4.45 -8.64 -15.67
CA GLY A 374 -4.71 -9.78 -14.79
C GLY A 374 -5.40 -9.38 -13.47
N PRO A 375 -5.83 -10.35 -12.66
CA PRO A 375 -6.50 -10.09 -11.39
C PRO A 375 -5.56 -9.47 -10.37
N GLY A 376 -6.07 -8.55 -9.55
CA GLY A 376 -5.28 -8.01 -8.44
C GLY A 376 -4.15 -7.10 -8.84
N SER A 377 -4.34 -6.30 -9.90
CA SER A 377 -3.43 -5.21 -10.21
C SER A 377 -3.18 -4.35 -8.96
N LEU A 378 -1.93 -4.30 -8.48
CA LEU A 378 -1.46 -3.65 -7.26
C LEU A 378 -0.22 -2.78 -7.55
#